data_AF-A0A535GT19-F1
#
_entry.id   AF-A0A535GT19-F1
#
_cell.length_a   1.000
_cell.length_b   1.000
_cell.length_c   1.000
_cell.angle_alpha   90.00
_cell.angle_beta   90.00
_cell.angle_gamma   90.00
#
_symmetry.space_group_name_H-M   'P 1'
#
loop_
_entity.id
_entity.type
_entity.pdbx_description
1 polymer ?
#
loop_
_entity_poly.entity_id
_entity_poly.type
_entity_poly.pdbx_seq_one_letter_code
_entity_poly.pdbx_strand_id
1 'polypeptide(L)'
;MLFAIPLAAPSLPSIHFHWVSMAAVIGLGAIGTGVAYTLYYYVMNTLGAVRAAGVTYLVPVTAVFWGAFLLNETVSVSVVAGGIVILAGILLVNLRRAPRRESAVEPDSAAA
;
A
#
# COMPACT_ATOMS: atom_id res chain seq x y z
N MET A 1 16.37 0.76 11.02
CA MET A 1 16.93 2.13 11.18
C MET A 1 18.08 2.20 12.18
N LEU A 2 18.02 1.53 13.35
CA LEU A 2 19.11 1.57 14.34
C LEU A 2 20.50 1.14 13.81
N PHE A 3 20.56 0.16 12.90
CA PHE A 3 21.82 -0.31 12.29
C PHE A 3 22.43 0.63 11.24
N ALA A 4 21.69 1.64 10.75
CA ALA A 4 22.20 2.58 9.76
C ALA A 4 22.96 3.76 10.39
N ILE A 5 22.80 3.95 11.71
CA ILE A 5 23.37 5.08 12.47
C ILE A 5 24.91 5.11 12.41
N PRO A 6 25.67 3.99 12.54
CA PRO A 6 27.13 4.01 12.43
C PRO A 6 27.60 4.39 11.02
N LEU A 7 26.84 4.04 9.99
CA LEU A 7 27.16 4.33 8.59
C LEU A 7 26.85 5.80 8.24
N ALA A 8 25.83 6.38 8.87
CA ALA A 8 25.50 7.79 8.74
C ALA A 8 26.35 8.70 9.65
N ALA A 9 27.04 8.15 10.66
CA ALA A 9 27.88 8.87 11.63
C ALA A 9 28.89 9.86 10.98
N PRO A 10 29.61 9.49 9.89
CA PRO A 10 30.57 10.38 9.23
C PRO A 10 29.92 11.54 8.48
N SER A 11 28.63 11.42 8.13
CA SER A 11 27.88 12.44 7.37
C SER A 11 27.15 13.46 8.25
N LEU A 12 27.12 13.30 9.58
CA LEU A 12 26.49 14.28 10.48
C LEU A 12 27.03 15.72 10.36
N PRO A 13 28.35 15.96 10.17
CA PRO A 13 28.88 17.32 10.09
C PRO A 13 28.45 18.10 8.85
N SER A 14 27.92 17.43 7.82
CA SER A 14 27.47 18.03 6.55
C SER A 14 25.94 18.13 6.45
N ILE A 15 25.21 17.92 7.57
CA ILE A 15 23.76 18.10 7.61
C ILE A 15 23.44 19.59 7.64
N HIS A 16 23.13 20.12 6.46
CA HIS A 16 22.54 21.45 6.34
C HIS A 16 21.04 21.35 6.62
N PHE A 17 20.59 21.97 7.72
CA PHE A 17 19.17 22.05 8.04
C PHE A 17 18.45 22.94 7.02
N HIS A 18 17.68 22.30 6.14
CA HIS A 18 16.88 22.99 5.13
C HIS A 18 15.39 22.84 5.47
N TRP A 19 14.70 23.95 5.67
CA TRP A 19 13.29 23.97 6.07
C TRP A 19 12.38 23.22 5.09
N VAL A 20 12.67 23.34 3.78
CA VAL A 20 11.90 22.64 2.74
C VAL A 20 12.01 21.11 2.89
N SER A 21 13.19 20.60 3.25
CA SER A 21 13.40 19.16 3.44
C SER A 21 12.62 18.65 4.66
N MET A 22 12.60 19.43 5.75
CA MET A 22 11.80 19.10 6.93
C MET A 22 10.30 19.10 6.61
N ALA A 23 9.82 20.14 5.93
CA ALA A 23 8.42 20.23 5.51
C ALA A 23 8.02 19.09 4.58
N ALA A 24 8.90 18.70 3.65
CA ALA A 24 8.68 17.56 2.76
C ALA A 24 8.56 16.24 3.53
N VAL A 25 9.47 15.97 4.49
CA VAL A 25 9.42 14.77 5.33
C VAL A 25 8.16 14.73 6.20
N ILE A 26 7.79 15.86 6.81
CA ILE A 26 6.56 15.96 7.60
C ILE A 26 5.33 15.73 6.72
N GLY A 27 5.28 16.35 5.53
CA GLY A 27 4.20 16.16 4.57
C GLY A 27 4.07 14.72 4.11
N LEU A 28 5.19 14.07 3.75
CA LEU A 28 5.23 12.65 3.38
C LEU A 28 4.77 11.74 4.52
N GLY A 29 5.24 12.00 5.75
CA GLY A 29 4.86 11.21 6.92
C GLY A 29 3.39 11.37 7.28
N ALA A 30 2.90 12.61 7.36
CA ALA A 30 1.53 12.90 7.76
C ALA A 30 0.51 12.46 6.70
N ILE A 31 0.73 12.82 5.43
CA ILE A 31 -0.22 12.57 4.34
C ILE A 31 -0.01 11.16 3.76
N GLY A 32 1.23 10.83 3.39
CA GLY A 32 1.56 9.57 2.73
C GLY A 32 1.40 8.34 3.62
N THR A 33 1.63 8.50 4.93
CA THR A 33 1.57 7.39 5.90
C THR A 33 0.43 7.56 6.89
N GLY A 34 0.34 8.71 7.57
CA GLY A 34 -0.66 8.95 8.63
C GLY A 34 -2.10 8.85 8.11
N VAL A 35 -2.49 9.74 7.20
CA VAL A 35 -3.84 9.76 6.62
C VAL A 35 -4.13 8.46 5.87
N ALA A 36 -3.17 7.96 5.09
CA ALA A 36 -3.33 6.72 4.34
C ALA A 36 -3.67 5.52 5.26
N TYR A 37 -2.96 5.36 6.38
CA TYR A 37 -3.26 4.28 7.33
C TYR A 37 -4.57 4.50 8.08
N THR A 38 -4.93 5.74 8.43
CA THR A 38 -6.25 6.01 9.00
C THR A 38 -7.36 5.56 8.07
N LEU A 39 -7.26 5.88 6.77
CA LEU A 39 -8.22 5.42 5.76
C LEU A 39 -8.20 3.90 5.60
N TYR A 40 -7.01 3.30 5.56
CA TYR A 40 -6.86 1.85 5.46
C TYR A 40 -7.54 1.12 6.62
N TYR A 41 -7.34 1.58 7.86
CA TYR A 41 -7.98 1.01 9.04
C TYR A 41 -9.48 1.30 9.09
N TYR A 42 -9.92 2.46 8.61
CA TYR A 42 -11.34 2.75 8.44
C TYR A 42 -12.01 1.74 7.48
N VAL A 43 -11.40 1.49 6.32
CA VAL A 43 -11.87 0.48 5.36
C VAL A 43 -11.84 -0.92 5.99
N MET A 44 -10.79 -1.24 6.75
CA MET A 44 -10.69 -2.53 7.45
C MET A 44 -11.81 -2.74 8.46
N ASN A 45 -12.16 -1.72 9.24
CA ASN A 45 -13.23 -1.80 10.25
C ASN A 45 -14.64 -1.83 9.62
N THR A 46 -14.84 -1.19 8.47
CA THR A 46 -16.16 -1.08 7.82
C THR A 46 -16.45 -2.20 6.83
N LEU A 47 -15.45 -2.65 6.07
CA LEU A 47 -15.59 -3.61 4.95
C LEU A 47 -14.89 -4.95 5.22
N GLY A 48 -14.15 -5.06 6.33
CA GLY A 48 -13.42 -6.26 6.73
C GLY A 48 -12.02 -6.37 6.12
N ALA A 49 -11.17 -7.18 6.75
CA ALA A 49 -9.75 -7.32 6.41
C ALA A 49 -9.49 -7.76 4.95
N VAL A 50 -10.34 -8.63 4.40
CA VAL A 50 -10.17 -9.13 3.02
C VAL A 50 -10.34 -8.01 1.99
N ARG A 51 -11.35 -7.16 2.15
CA ARG A 51 -11.59 -6.03 1.24
C ARG A 51 -10.54 -4.92 1.43
N ALA A 52 -10.12 -4.67 2.67
CA ALA A 52 -9.05 -3.72 2.96
C ALA A 52 -7.72 -4.14 2.34
N ALA A 53 -7.36 -5.43 2.39
CA ALA A 53 -6.16 -5.94 1.72
C ALA A 53 -6.17 -5.63 0.21
N GLY A 54 -7.34 -5.58 -0.43
CA GLY A 54 -7.50 -5.18 -1.83
C GLY A 54 -6.99 -3.77 -2.15
N VAL A 55 -7.03 -2.84 -1.19
CA VAL A 55 -6.52 -1.46 -1.37
C VAL A 55 -5.02 -1.48 -1.69
N THR A 56 -4.27 -2.41 -1.10
CA THR A 56 -2.81 -2.53 -1.34
C THR A 56 -2.48 -3.00 -2.75
N TYR A 57 -3.42 -3.61 -3.47
CA TYR A 57 -3.23 -4.00 -4.87
C TYR A 57 -3.17 -2.80 -5.81
N LEU A 58 -3.60 -1.62 -5.36
CA LEU A 58 -3.46 -0.37 -6.12
C LEU A 58 -2.05 0.20 -6.06
N VAL A 59 -1.22 -0.19 -5.09
CA VAL A 59 0.16 0.34 -4.91
C VAL A 59 0.98 0.35 -6.19
N PRO A 60 1.11 -0.75 -6.97
CA PRO A 60 1.89 -0.71 -8.23
C PRO A 60 1.34 0.28 -9.25
N VAL A 61 0.02 0.42 -9.35
CA VAL A 61 -0.63 1.33 -10.31
C VAL A 61 -0.43 2.78 -9.88
N THR A 62 -0.65 3.09 -8.59
CA THR A 62 -0.50 4.43 -8.05
C THR A 62 0.97 4.87 -8.02
N ALA A 63 1.91 3.94 -7.81
CA ALA A 63 3.35 4.22 -7.87
C ALA A 63 3.76 4.69 -9.27
N VAL A 64 3.38 3.95 -10.33
CA VAL A 64 3.67 4.34 -11.72
C VAL A 64 2.96 5.64 -12.09
N PHE A 65 1.71 5.82 -11.65
CA PHE A 65 0.95 7.04 -11.89
C PHE A 65 1.66 8.27 -11.32
N TRP A 66 2.05 8.25 -10.05
CA TRP A 66 2.73 9.40 -9.43
C TRP A 66 4.17 9.57 -9.93
N GLY A 67 4.89 8.50 -10.26
CA GLY A 67 6.20 8.58 -10.90
C GLY A 67 6.12 9.30 -12.25
N ALA A 68 5.17 8.93 -13.09
CA ALA A 68 4.96 9.58 -14.38
C ALA A 68 4.43 11.01 -14.24
N PHE A 69 3.46 11.25 -13.36
CA PHE A 69 2.78 12.55 -13.26
C PHE A 69 3.54 13.61 -12.45
N LEU A 70 4.13 13.20 -11.32
CA LEU A 70 4.78 14.13 -10.37
C LEU A 70 6.29 14.22 -10.61
N LEU A 71 6.93 13.10 -10.91
CA LEU A 71 8.38 13.03 -11.15
C LEU A 71 8.74 13.17 -12.64
N ASN A 72 7.73 13.23 -13.54
CA ASN A 72 7.93 13.27 -15.00
C ASN A 72 8.76 12.09 -15.53
N GLU A 73 8.67 10.93 -14.87
CA GLU A 73 9.39 9.74 -15.31
C GLU A 73 8.81 9.19 -16.61
N THR A 74 9.69 8.78 -17.52
CA THR A 74 9.29 8.15 -18.77
C THR A 74 8.90 6.71 -18.52
N VAL A 75 7.62 6.39 -18.74
CA VAL A 75 7.11 5.02 -18.56
C VAL A 75 7.65 4.13 -19.68
N SER A 76 8.72 3.39 -19.38
CA SER A 76 9.34 2.49 -20.33
C SER A 76 8.51 1.20 -20.52
N VAL A 77 8.75 0.51 -21.63
CA VAL A 77 8.11 -0.79 -21.92
C VAL A 77 8.35 -1.79 -20.78
N SER A 78 9.53 -1.75 -20.16
CA SER A 78 9.88 -2.61 -19.02
C SER A 78 8.99 -2.36 -17.80
N VAL A 79 8.67 -1.09 -17.51
CA VAL A 79 7.78 -0.71 -16.40
C VAL A 79 6.37 -1.25 -16.66
N VAL A 80 5.87 -1.10 -17.89
CA VAL A 80 4.55 -1.62 -18.27
C VAL A 80 4.52 -3.15 -18.18
N ALA A 81 5.53 -3.83 -18.70
CA ALA A 81 5.63 -5.29 -18.65
C ALA A 81 5.66 -5.80 -17.20
N GLY A 82 6.46 -5.18 -16.34
CA GLY A 82 6.50 -5.49 -14.90
C GLY A 82 5.14 -5.24 -14.22
N GLY A 83 4.48 -4.12 -14.53
CA GLY A 83 3.15 -3.81 -14.04
C GLY A 83 2.11 -4.87 -14.42
N ILE A 84 2.11 -5.33 -15.67
CA ILE A 84 1.24 -6.42 -16.15
C ILE A 84 1.49 -7.70 -15.37
N VAL A 85 2.76 -8.09 -15.16
CA VAL A 85 3.12 -9.29 -14.40
C VAL A 85 2.61 -9.23 -12.96
N ILE A 86 2.76 -8.07 -12.29
CA ILE A 86 2.27 -7.88 -10.92
C ILE A 86 0.75 -8.01 -10.87
N LEU A 87 0.03 -7.33 -11.77
CA LEU A 87 -1.44 -7.37 -11.82
C LEU A 87 -1.97 -8.77 -12.14
N ALA A 88 -1.31 -9.50 -13.05
CA ALA A 88 -1.65 -10.89 -13.35
C ALA A 88 -1.46 -11.80 -12.13
N GLY A 89 -0.38 -11.62 -11.36
CA GLY A 89 -0.15 -12.36 -10.11
C GLY A 89 -1.22 -12.09 -9.06
N ILE A 90 -1.60 -10.82 -8.88
CA ILE A 90 -2.69 -10.40 -7.98
C ILE A 90 -3.99 -11.08 -8.40
N LEU A 91 -4.32 -11.02 -9.69
CA LEU A 91 -5.54 -11.63 -10.23
C LEU A 91 -5.56 -13.15 -10.00
N LEU A 92 -4.44 -13.84 -10.26
CA LEU A 92 -4.31 -15.28 -10.09
C LEU A 92 -4.54 -15.73 -8.64
N VAL A 93 -4.01 -14.98 -7.68
CA VAL A 93 -4.18 -15.27 -6.24
C VAL A 93 -5.62 -15.00 -5.78
N ASN A 94 -6.26 -13.94 -6.28
CA ASN A 94 -7.60 -13.54 -5.84
C ASN A 94 -8.72 -14.37 -6.50
N LEU A 95 -8.54 -14.83 -7.74
CA LEU A 95 -9.52 -15.68 -8.43
C LEU A 95 -9.80 -17.01 -7.71
N ARG A 96 -8.82 -17.55 -6.98
CA ARG A 96 -8.96 -18.82 -6.24
C ARG A 96 -9.68 -18.71 -4.89
N ARG A 97 -10.02 -17.49 -4.44
CA ARG A 97 -10.68 -17.21 -3.15
C ARG A 97 -12.16 -16.83 -3.29
N ALA A 98 -12.83 -17.25 -4.37
CA ALA A 98 -14.29 -17.09 -4.49
C ALA A 98 -15.02 -17.86 -3.35
N PRO A 99 -16.17 -17.35 -2.88
CA PRO A 99 -16.58 -17.41 -1.49
C PRO A 99 -16.85 -18.84 -1.03
N ARG A 100 -16.25 -19.22 0.10
CA ARG A 100 -16.84 -20.24 0.97
C ARG A 100 -18.15 -19.64 1.43
N ARG A 101 -19.23 -19.90 0.69
CA ARG A 101 -20.60 -19.70 1.18
C ARG A 101 -20.60 -20.29 2.56
N GLU A 102 -20.83 -19.44 3.55
CA GLU A 102 -21.14 -19.84 4.90
C GLU A 102 -22.26 -20.86 4.79
N SER A 103 -21.86 -22.12 4.89
CA SER A 103 -22.72 -23.27 4.70
C SER A 103 -23.78 -23.19 5.77
N ALA A 104 -25.02 -22.98 5.33
CA ALA A 104 -26.22 -23.41 6.01
C ALA A 104 -26.22 -23.24 7.54
N VAL A 105 -26.53 -22.03 8.02
CA VAL A 105 -27.27 -21.93 9.28
C VAL A 105 -28.75 -22.13 8.95
N GLU A 106 -29.13 -23.39 8.72
CA GLU A 106 -30.46 -23.95 9.00
C GLU A 106 -30.35 -25.45 8.77
N PRO A 107 -30.68 -26.28 9.77
CA PRO A 107 -32.10 -26.48 10.06
C PRO A 107 -32.43 -26.71 11.55
N ASP A 108 -33.64 -26.32 11.93
CA ASP A 108 -34.47 -27.14 12.84
C ASP A 108 -33.91 -27.41 14.26
N SER A 109 -33.94 -26.39 15.12
CA SER A 109 -33.83 -26.59 16.60
C SER A 109 -34.82 -25.71 17.38
N ALA A 110 -35.94 -25.35 16.75
CA ALA A 110 -37.07 -24.68 17.42
C ALA A 110 -38.35 -25.55 17.43
N ALA A 111 -38.26 -26.80 16.97
CA ALA A 111 -39.40 -27.72 16.86
C ALA A 111 -39.23 -29.07 17.60
N ALA A 112 -38.38 -29.14 18.64
CA ALA A 112 -38.27 -30.31 19.52
C ALA A 112 -38.27 -29.92 21.00
#